data_AF-A0A915K3H8-F1
#
_entry.id   AF-A0A915K3H8-F1
#
_cell.length_a   1.000
_cell.length_b   1.000
_cell.length_c   1.000
_cell.angle_alpha   90.00
_cell.angle_beta   90.00
_cell.angle_gamma   90.00
#
_symmetry.space_group_name_H-M   'P 1'
#
loop_
_entity.id
_entity.type
_entity.pdbx_description
1 polymer ?
#
loop_
_entity_poly.entity_id
_entity_poly.type
_entity_poly.pdbx_seq_one_letter_code
_entity_poly.pdbx_strand_id
1 'polypeptide(L)'
;SLVVTNLAICDETPFAFSISWNPIIEVSTPTTYQVRYAKSHTEVWSDPIEKDDYVLRCPGSTCDKHCFLIFNLDGTLSSYMIQVRLKSGNVWNRWRTMLYVPSAAVRNPRPYDECCIVSPPYFVDFIGHSDTIWKIPLKPVPNDTYVNRYFVIVDERETPGAIDERSLFDKVTAKRRGIPYYIAAALDRRTLYQHDGQTFIIGDGQVHGGYLNYPLVKGKKYNWAFMTSWDIEGKPLYGFYRGK
;
A
#
# COMPACT_ATOMS: atom_id res chain seq x y z
N SER A 1 20.11 12.47 17.77
CA SER A 1 19.98 12.14 16.34
C SER A 1 18.68 11.40 16.13
N LEU A 2 17.91 11.75 15.10
CA LEU A 2 16.63 11.09 14.82
C LEU A 2 16.90 9.69 14.26
N VAL A 3 16.18 8.69 14.75
CA VAL A 3 16.29 7.29 14.31
C VAL A 3 14.89 6.71 14.22
N VAL A 4 14.65 5.87 13.21
CA VAL A 4 13.40 5.13 13.06
C VAL A 4 13.17 4.23 14.28
N THR A 5 11.98 4.31 14.86
CA THR A 5 11.58 3.52 16.04
C THR A 5 10.47 2.53 15.68
N ASN A 6 10.37 1.45 16.46
CA ASN A 6 9.35 0.40 16.30
C ASN A 6 9.28 -0.21 14.88
N LEU A 7 10.44 -0.31 14.21
CA LEU A 7 10.56 -1.05 12.96
C LEU A 7 10.23 -2.53 13.21
N ALA A 8 9.21 -3.04 12.53
CA ALA A 8 8.71 -4.41 12.67
C ALA A 8 8.24 -4.96 11.32
N ILE A 9 8.26 -6.29 11.18
CA ILE A 9 7.48 -6.99 10.15
C ILE A 9 6.09 -7.23 10.72
N CYS A 10 5.08 -6.81 9.98
CA CYS A 10 3.70 -6.86 10.44
C CYS A 10 2.83 -7.82 9.60
N ASP A 11 3.25 -8.13 8.36
CA ASP A 11 2.74 -9.26 7.58
C ASP A 11 3.86 -9.84 6.70
N GLU A 12 3.78 -11.13 6.38
CA GLU A 12 4.83 -11.84 5.64
C GLU A 12 4.30 -13.00 4.80
N THR A 13 4.96 -13.22 3.66
CA THR A 13 4.82 -14.42 2.81
C THR A 13 6.22 -14.83 2.33
N PRO A 14 6.38 -16.00 1.67
CA PRO A 14 7.65 -16.34 1.03
C PRO A 14 8.13 -15.32 -0.01
N PHE A 15 7.22 -14.50 -0.57
CA PHE A 15 7.51 -13.56 -1.65
C PHE A 15 7.58 -12.10 -1.21
N ALA A 16 7.21 -11.78 0.04
CA ALA A 16 7.06 -10.40 0.47
C ALA A 16 7.10 -10.21 2.00
N PHE A 17 7.51 -9.01 2.38
CA PHE A 17 7.42 -8.47 3.73
C PHE A 17 6.68 -7.14 3.73
N SER A 18 5.65 -7.04 4.55
CA SER A 18 5.05 -5.78 4.97
C SER A 18 5.73 -5.32 6.24
N ILE A 19 6.47 -4.22 6.15
CA ILE A 19 7.17 -3.63 7.29
C ILE A 19 6.46 -2.36 7.74
N SER A 20 6.49 -2.10 9.05
CA SER A 20 5.94 -0.87 9.62
C SER A 20 6.86 -0.25 10.66
N TRP A 21 6.71 1.06 10.87
CA TRP A 21 7.44 1.82 11.88
C TRP A 21 6.64 3.06 12.31
N ASN A 22 7.07 3.69 13.40
CA ASN A 22 6.41 4.91 13.89
C ASN A 22 6.86 6.14 13.06
N PRO A 23 5.92 7.00 12.64
CA PRO A 23 6.27 8.29 12.06
C PRO A 23 7.00 9.17 13.09
N ILE A 24 7.88 10.06 12.61
CA ILE A 24 8.56 11.02 13.49
C ILE A 24 7.83 12.36 13.40
N ILE A 25 7.01 12.65 14.42
CA ILE A 25 6.10 13.81 14.45
C ILE A 25 6.84 15.11 14.81
N GLU A 26 8.02 15.02 15.41
CA GLU A 26 8.81 16.16 15.90
C GLU A 26 9.56 16.94 14.80
N VAL A 27 9.50 16.50 13.54
CA VAL A 27 10.22 17.16 12.44
C VAL A 27 9.30 18.15 11.74
N SER A 28 9.67 19.44 11.75
CA SER A 28 8.91 20.51 11.09
C SER A 28 8.96 20.50 9.56
N THR A 29 9.64 19.52 8.96
CA THR A 29 9.82 19.39 7.51
C THR A 29 9.34 18.03 7.02
N PRO A 30 8.81 17.94 5.78
CA PRO A 30 8.45 16.67 5.16
C PRO A 30 9.63 15.71 5.24
N THR A 31 9.39 14.53 5.81
CA THR A 31 10.44 13.56 6.07
C THR A 31 10.45 12.54 4.94
N THR A 32 11.54 12.48 4.17
CA THR A 32 11.78 11.40 3.22
C THR A 32 12.44 10.23 3.95
N TYR A 33 11.94 9.03 3.72
CA TYR A 33 12.51 7.78 4.22
C TYR A 33 13.21 7.04 3.09
N GLN A 34 14.16 6.21 3.46
CA GLN A 34 14.84 5.31 2.55
C GLN A 34 14.85 3.90 3.13
N VAL A 35 14.50 2.92 2.30
CA VAL A 35 14.45 1.50 2.65
C VAL A 35 15.43 0.73 1.77
N ARG A 36 16.15 -0.23 2.35
CA ARG A 36 16.93 -1.22 1.61
C ARG A 36 16.92 -2.57 2.33
N TYR A 37 17.20 -3.63 1.60
CA TYR A 37 17.26 -4.98 2.17
C TYR A 37 18.36 -5.82 1.51
N ALA A 38 18.80 -6.86 2.21
CA ALA A 38 19.76 -7.84 1.71
C ALA A 38 19.41 -9.22 2.26
N LYS A 39 19.63 -10.27 1.46
CA LYS A 39 19.57 -11.64 1.96
C LYS A 39 20.70 -11.82 2.98
N SER A 40 20.40 -12.36 4.17
CA SER A 40 21.41 -12.48 5.23
C SER A 40 22.63 -13.26 4.75
N HIS A 41 23.80 -12.89 5.24
CA HIS A 41 25.11 -13.42 4.80
C HIS A 41 25.50 -13.10 3.36
N THR A 42 24.69 -12.28 2.65
CA THR A 42 25.12 -11.62 1.42
C THR A 42 25.45 -10.17 1.73
N GLU A 43 26.51 -9.64 1.12
CA GLU A 43 26.83 -8.20 1.18
C GLU A 43 26.14 -7.40 0.06
N VAL A 44 25.25 -8.05 -0.69
CA VAL A 44 24.54 -7.47 -1.82
C VAL A 44 23.22 -6.87 -1.34
N TRP A 45 23.21 -5.55 -1.23
CA TRP A 45 22.00 -4.79 -0.89
C TRP A 45 21.18 -4.48 -2.13
N SER A 46 19.86 -4.42 -1.97
CA SER A 46 18.97 -3.79 -2.93
C SER A 46 19.36 -2.32 -3.12
N ASP A 47 19.03 -1.78 -4.30
CA ASP A 47 19.05 -0.33 -4.48
C ASP A 47 18.14 0.33 -3.42
N PRO A 48 18.61 1.38 -2.74
CA PRO A 48 17.81 2.07 -1.74
C PRO A 48 16.60 2.76 -2.37
N ILE A 49 15.42 2.51 -1.84
CA ILE A 49 14.16 3.06 -2.33
C ILE A 49 13.76 4.24 -1.44
N GLU A 50 13.57 5.41 -2.03
CA GLU A 50 13.14 6.63 -1.33
C GLU A 50 11.63 6.82 -1.43
N LYS A 51 11.02 7.22 -0.31
CA LYS A 51 9.59 7.49 -0.19
C LYS A 51 9.36 8.64 0.79
N ASP A 52 8.51 9.58 0.42
CA ASP A 52 8.06 10.61 1.33
C ASP A 52 7.11 10.05 2.39
N ASP A 53 7.02 10.71 3.54
CA ASP A 53 6.13 10.33 4.64
C ASP A 53 4.68 10.09 4.21
N TYR A 54 4.12 11.00 3.39
CA TYR A 54 2.72 10.96 3.00
C TYR A 54 2.36 9.77 2.10
N VAL A 55 3.33 9.15 1.40
CA VAL A 55 3.08 7.94 0.60
C VAL A 55 3.21 6.64 1.42
N LEU A 56 3.79 6.72 2.62
CA LEU A 56 4.04 5.56 3.49
C LEU A 56 2.87 5.22 4.41
N ARG A 57 1.69 5.80 4.21
CA ARG A 57 0.53 5.50 5.06
C ARG A 57 0.15 4.03 4.96
N CYS A 58 -0.06 3.38 6.11
CA CYS A 58 -0.67 2.06 6.16
C CYS A 58 -2.11 2.09 5.61
N PRO A 59 -2.68 0.92 5.27
CA PRO A 59 -4.12 0.76 5.06
C PRO A 59 -4.94 1.26 6.25
N GLY A 60 -6.22 1.56 6.01
CA GLY A 60 -7.13 2.02 7.05
C GLY A 60 -7.00 3.51 7.43
N SER A 61 -8.02 4.04 8.09
CA SER A 61 -8.09 5.44 8.53
C SER A 61 -7.53 5.67 9.93
N THR A 62 -7.38 4.63 10.75
CA THR A 62 -6.95 4.69 12.17
C THR A 62 -5.49 4.29 12.39
N CYS A 63 -4.75 4.04 11.31
CA CYS A 63 -3.41 3.49 11.40
C CYS A 63 -2.35 4.59 11.45
N ASP A 64 -1.84 4.85 12.65
CA ASP A 64 -0.85 5.90 12.93
C ASP A 64 0.61 5.46 12.67
N LYS A 65 0.80 4.52 11.74
CA LYS A 65 2.12 3.97 11.37
C LYS A 65 2.46 4.27 9.92
N HIS A 66 3.75 4.26 9.63
CA HIS A 66 4.24 4.10 8.28
C HIS A 66 4.33 2.62 7.93
N CYS A 67 3.95 2.26 6.71
CA CYS A 67 4.07 0.94 6.13
C CYS A 67 4.83 0.99 4.80
N PHE A 68 5.59 -0.05 4.51
CA PHE A 68 6.27 -0.25 3.24
C PHE A 68 6.23 -1.73 2.86
N LEU A 69 6.05 -2.01 1.57
CA LEU A 69 6.01 -3.38 1.05
C LEU A 69 7.29 -3.69 0.29
N ILE A 70 8.04 -4.68 0.78
CA ILE A 70 9.10 -5.35 0.03
C ILE A 70 8.45 -6.59 -0.58
N PHE A 71 8.45 -6.73 -1.90
CA PHE A 71 7.81 -7.87 -2.56
C PHE A 71 8.61 -8.29 -3.80
N ASN A 72 8.18 -9.40 -4.43
CA ASN A 72 8.92 -10.07 -5.50
C ASN A 72 10.28 -10.61 -5.04
N LEU A 73 10.33 -11.11 -3.80
CA LEU A 73 11.45 -11.90 -3.29
C LEU A 73 11.50 -13.28 -3.97
N ASP A 74 12.62 -13.98 -3.81
CA ASP A 74 12.92 -15.25 -4.48
C ASP A 74 12.04 -16.45 -4.05
N GLY A 75 11.12 -16.26 -3.10
CA GLY A 75 10.24 -17.32 -2.60
C GLY A 75 10.94 -18.29 -1.64
N THR A 76 12.24 -18.13 -1.38
CA THR A 76 12.99 -19.04 -0.53
C THR A 76 12.89 -18.64 0.95
N LEU A 77 12.87 -19.63 1.83
CA LEU A 77 12.93 -19.42 3.29
C LEU A 77 14.34 -18.95 3.68
N SER A 78 14.58 -17.67 3.50
CA SER A 78 15.87 -17.03 3.76
C SER A 78 15.74 -15.96 4.82
N SER A 79 16.78 -15.79 5.62
CA SER A 79 16.91 -14.64 6.50
C SER A 79 17.22 -13.38 5.68
N TYR A 80 16.75 -12.23 6.14
CA TYR A 80 16.97 -10.94 5.48
C TYR A 80 17.37 -9.87 6.49
N MET A 81 18.30 -9.00 6.11
CA MET A 81 18.55 -7.74 6.82
C MET A 81 17.76 -6.63 6.13
N ILE A 82 16.94 -5.91 6.90
CA ILE A 82 16.12 -4.80 6.43
C ILE A 82 16.58 -3.54 7.14
N GLN A 83 16.78 -2.46 6.39
CA GLN A 83 17.21 -1.18 6.93
C GLN A 83 16.30 -0.05 6.48
N VAL A 84 15.97 0.81 7.44
CA VAL A 84 15.19 2.03 7.20
C VAL A 84 15.93 3.21 7.82
N ARG A 85 16.02 4.31 7.10
CA ARG A 85 16.50 5.60 7.63
C ARG A 85 15.59 6.72 7.16
N LEU A 86 15.73 7.88 7.80
CA LEU A 86 15.06 9.09 7.40
C LEU A 86 16.05 10.21 7.07
N LYS A 87 15.60 11.15 6.25
CA LYS A 87 16.26 12.40 5.95
C LYS A 87 15.65 13.49 6.84
N SER A 88 16.49 14.27 7.52
CA SER A 88 16.07 15.47 8.24
C SER A 88 16.77 16.66 7.61
N GLY A 89 16.00 17.59 7.04
CA GLY A 89 16.53 18.60 6.12
C GLY A 89 17.23 17.95 4.92
N ASN A 90 18.53 18.24 4.74
CA ASN A 90 19.34 17.67 3.65
C ASN A 90 20.27 16.53 4.07
N VAL A 91 20.15 16.03 5.30
CA VAL A 91 21.09 15.04 5.85
C VAL A 91 20.38 13.72 6.15
N TRP A 92 20.96 12.63 5.67
CA TRP A 92 20.51 11.28 6.00
C TRP A 92 20.93 10.89 7.42
N ASN A 93 19.99 10.42 8.22
CA ASN A 93 20.25 9.89 9.55
C ASN A 93 20.76 8.45 9.49
N ARG A 94 21.04 7.89 10.69
CA ARG A 94 21.53 6.52 10.85
C ARG A 94 20.47 5.50 10.42
N TRP A 95 20.94 4.38 9.88
CA TRP A 95 20.11 3.22 9.59
C TRP A 95 19.60 2.59 10.88
N ARG A 96 18.28 2.37 10.95
CA ARG A 96 17.70 1.35 11.84
C ARG A 96 17.73 0.03 11.10
N THR A 97 18.26 -1.01 11.73
CA THR A 97 18.37 -2.36 11.15
C THR A 97 17.46 -3.33 11.87
N MET A 98 16.85 -4.22 11.12
CA MET A 98 16.08 -5.36 11.59
C MET A 98 16.61 -6.61 10.89
N LEU A 99 16.83 -7.69 11.65
CA LEU A 99 17.11 -9.01 11.11
C LEU A 99 15.81 -9.81 11.10
N TYR A 100 15.39 -10.22 9.91
CA TYR A 100 14.36 -11.22 9.71
C TYR A 100 14.99 -12.60 9.70
N VAL A 101 14.40 -13.52 10.44
CA VAL A 101 14.71 -14.95 10.41
C VAL A 101 13.39 -15.70 10.20
N PRO A 102 13.27 -16.54 9.15
CA PRO A 102 12.07 -17.32 8.92
C PRO A 102 11.75 -18.19 10.14
N SER A 103 10.52 -18.08 10.64
CA SER A 103 10.05 -19.00 11.67
C SER A 103 9.65 -20.33 11.01
N ALA A 104 10.13 -21.46 11.54
CA ALA A 104 9.62 -22.79 11.14
C ALA A 104 8.13 -22.99 11.47
N ALA A 105 7.54 -22.06 12.23
CA ALA A 105 6.17 -22.09 12.72
C ALA A 105 5.24 -21.05 12.07
N VAL A 106 5.47 -20.65 10.81
CA VAL A 106 4.41 -19.99 10.00
C VAL A 106 3.34 -21.05 9.64
N ARG A 107 2.74 -21.68 10.66
CA ARG A 107 1.64 -22.65 10.53
C ARG A 107 0.28 -21.99 10.75
N ASN A 108 0.25 -20.80 11.36
CA ASN A 108 -0.94 -20.00 11.53
C ASN A 108 -0.66 -18.59 11.01
N PRO A 109 -1.43 -18.07 10.03
CA PRO A 109 -1.40 -16.66 9.71
C PRO A 109 -1.70 -15.88 10.99
N ARG A 110 -0.90 -14.85 11.30
CA ARG A 110 -1.30 -13.91 12.35
C ARG A 110 -2.69 -13.36 12.00
N PRO A 111 -3.57 -13.10 12.99
CA PRO A 111 -4.79 -12.36 12.73
C PRO A 111 -4.41 -11.11 11.92
N TYR A 112 -5.11 -10.87 10.82
CA TYR A 112 -4.84 -9.73 9.96
C TYR A 112 -4.90 -8.45 10.81
N ASP A 113 -3.77 -7.78 10.96
CA ASP A 113 -3.72 -6.43 11.52
C ASP A 113 -4.20 -5.49 10.42
N GLU A 114 -5.33 -4.82 10.64
CA GLU A 114 -5.89 -3.86 9.69
C GLU A 114 -4.90 -2.72 9.36
N CYS A 115 -3.89 -2.51 10.21
CA CYS A 115 -2.80 -1.56 10.02
C CYS A 115 -1.56 -2.13 9.34
N CYS A 116 -1.73 -3.05 8.38
CA CYS A 116 -0.65 -3.62 7.58
C CYS A 116 -1.02 -3.73 6.11
N ILE A 117 -0.05 -3.46 5.23
CA ILE A 117 -0.16 -3.83 3.82
C ILE A 117 -0.22 -5.36 3.75
N VAL A 118 -1.23 -5.91 3.07
CA VAL A 118 -1.29 -7.37 2.84
C VAL A 118 -0.22 -7.77 1.84
N SER A 119 0.67 -8.63 2.29
CA SER A 119 1.78 -9.16 1.50
C SER A 119 1.24 -10.11 0.42
N PRO A 120 1.65 -9.95 -0.84
CA PRO A 120 1.23 -10.86 -1.91
C PRO A 120 1.72 -12.29 -1.61
N PRO A 121 0.87 -13.32 -1.73
CA PRO A 121 1.26 -14.71 -1.50
C PRO A 121 1.99 -15.34 -2.69
N TYR A 122 2.31 -14.56 -3.72
CA TYR A 122 2.94 -14.97 -4.96
C TYR A 122 3.82 -13.85 -5.53
N PHE A 123 4.70 -14.20 -6.45
CA PHE A 123 5.46 -13.23 -7.25
C PHE A 123 4.49 -12.45 -8.15
N VAL A 124 4.57 -11.12 -8.11
CA VAL A 124 3.69 -10.20 -8.84
C VAL A 124 4.31 -9.90 -10.19
N ASP A 125 3.82 -10.58 -11.22
CA ASP A 125 4.23 -10.39 -12.62
C ASP A 125 3.52 -9.21 -13.30
N PHE A 126 4.04 -8.80 -14.46
CA PHE A 126 3.44 -7.79 -15.37
C PHE A 126 3.32 -6.37 -14.80
N ILE A 127 4.16 -6.00 -13.83
CA ILE A 127 4.22 -4.64 -13.29
C ILE A 127 4.49 -3.65 -14.43
N GLY A 128 3.60 -2.66 -14.59
CA GLY A 128 3.71 -1.61 -15.61
C GLY A 128 3.48 -2.04 -17.05
N HIS A 129 3.09 -3.30 -17.33
CA HIS A 129 2.79 -3.74 -18.69
C HIS A 129 1.51 -3.06 -19.22
N SER A 130 1.55 -2.57 -20.46
CA SER A 130 0.43 -1.82 -21.08
C SER A 130 -0.88 -2.61 -21.16
N ASP A 131 -0.79 -3.92 -21.30
CA ASP A 131 -1.96 -4.81 -21.47
C ASP A 131 -2.60 -5.23 -20.12
N THR A 132 -2.00 -4.82 -19.00
CA THR A 132 -2.42 -5.15 -17.64
C THR A 132 -2.71 -3.91 -16.80
N ILE A 133 -2.81 -2.75 -17.45
CA ILE A 133 -3.14 -1.47 -16.81
C ILE A 133 -4.34 -0.82 -17.48
N TRP A 134 -5.01 0.07 -16.76
CA TRP A 134 -6.08 0.88 -17.31
C TRP A 134 -6.16 2.24 -16.62
N LYS A 135 -6.25 3.30 -17.42
CA LYS A 135 -6.36 4.68 -16.96
C LYS A 135 -7.82 5.04 -16.71
N ILE A 136 -8.14 5.43 -15.48
CA ILE A 136 -9.48 5.83 -15.05
C ILE A 136 -9.49 7.30 -14.62
N PRO A 137 -10.60 8.04 -14.81
CA PRO A 137 -10.73 9.40 -14.30
C PRO A 137 -10.92 9.41 -12.78
N LEU A 138 -10.19 10.29 -12.10
CA LEU A 138 -10.44 10.69 -10.72
C LEU A 138 -11.43 11.84 -10.74
N LYS A 139 -12.53 11.72 -9.97
CA LYS A 139 -13.55 12.76 -9.83
C LYS A 139 -13.64 13.22 -8.38
N PRO A 140 -12.62 13.95 -7.89
CA PRO A 140 -12.66 14.50 -6.54
C PRO A 140 -13.85 15.43 -6.37
N VAL A 141 -14.33 15.56 -5.14
CA VAL A 141 -15.40 16.50 -4.83
C VAL A 141 -14.89 17.94 -4.84
N PRO A 142 -15.73 18.93 -5.17
CA PRO A 142 -15.28 20.32 -5.27
C PRO A 142 -14.72 20.90 -3.97
N ASN A 143 -15.21 20.43 -2.82
CA ASN A 143 -14.72 20.80 -1.50
C ASN A 143 -14.26 19.55 -0.74
N ASP A 144 -12.95 19.47 -0.48
CA ASP A 144 -12.30 18.33 0.15
C ASP A 144 -11.97 18.52 1.64
N THR A 145 -12.46 19.61 2.25
CA THR A 145 -12.12 20.00 3.63
C THR A 145 -12.40 18.92 4.67
N TYR A 146 -13.48 18.16 4.50
CA TYR A 146 -13.89 17.08 5.41
C TYR A 146 -13.65 15.68 4.84
N VAL A 147 -12.94 15.59 3.71
CA VAL A 147 -12.61 14.29 3.11
C VAL A 147 -11.49 13.68 3.94
N ASN A 148 -11.75 12.48 4.45
CA ASN A 148 -10.73 11.70 5.13
C ASN A 148 -9.82 11.00 4.11
N ARG A 149 -10.42 10.24 3.18
CA ARG A 149 -9.71 9.53 2.12
C ARG A 149 -10.54 9.39 0.85
N TYR A 150 -9.83 9.23 -0.26
CA TYR A 150 -10.37 8.75 -1.53
C TYR A 150 -9.90 7.31 -1.75
N PHE A 151 -10.73 6.47 -2.37
CA PHE A 151 -10.39 5.10 -2.70
C PHE A 151 -10.60 4.84 -4.18
N VAL A 152 -9.65 4.15 -4.80
CA VAL A 152 -9.81 3.56 -6.12
C VAL A 152 -10.13 2.08 -5.92
N ILE A 153 -11.26 1.65 -6.47
CA ILE A 153 -11.79 0.30 -6.31
C ILE A 153 -11.86 -0.34 -7.69
N VAL A 154 -11.30 -1.54 -7.81
CA VAL A 154 -11.46 -2.40 -8.98
C VAL A 154 -12.59 -3.37 -8.70
N ASP A 155 -13.53 -3.48 -9.62
CA ASP A 155 -14.64 -4.43 -9.59
C ASP A 155 -14.44 -5.45 -10.72
N GLU A 156 -14.27 -6.70 -10.34
CA GLU A 156 -13.95 -7.80 -11.25
C GLU A 156 -15.16 -8.42 -11.93
N ARG A 157 -16.38 -7.98 -11.58
CA ARG A 157 -17.61 -8.44 -12.25
C ARG A 157 -17.65 -7.88 -13.67
N GLU A 158 -18.23 -8.63 -14.62
CA GLU A 158 -18.50 -8.08 -15.96
C GLU A 158 -19.61 -7.03 -15.91
N THR A 159 -20.70 -7.33 -15.18
CA THR A 159 -21.79 -6.39 -14.90
C THR A 159 -21.56 -5.75 -13.54
N PRO A 160 -21.39 -4.42 -13.44
CA PRO A 160 -21.16 -3.77 -12.15
C PRO A 160 -22.38 -3.94 -11.25
N GLY A 161 -22.11 -4.22 -9.97
CA GLY A 161 -23.14 -4.39 -8.95
C GLY A 161 -23.00 -3.38 -7.81
N ALA A 162 -23.76 -3.61 -6.74
CA ALA A 162 -23.54 -2.89 -5.49
C ALA A 162 -22.12 -3.17 -4.96
N ILE A 163 -21.52 -2.15 -4.37
CA ILE A 163 -20.27 -2.23 -3.61
C ILE A 163 -20.68 -1.87 -2.19
N ASP A 164 -20.50 -2.80 -1.25
CA ASP A 164 -20.67 -2.54 0.17
C ASP A 164 -19.39 -1.88 0.70
N GLU A 165 -19.51 -0.61 1.06
CA GLU A 165 -18.45 0.23 1.60
C GLU A 165 -17.86 -0.30 2.91
N ARG A 166 -18.61 -1.11 3.66
CA ARG A 166 -18.15 -1.72 4.92
C ARG A 166 -17.31 -2.96 4.69
N SER A 167 -17.33 -3.48 3.47
CA SER A 167 -16.65 -4.71 3.05
C SER A 167 -15.59 -4.43 1.98
N LEU A 168 -14.81 -3.37 2.15
CA LEU A 168 -13.72 -2.99 1.26
C LEU A 168 -12.37 -3.46 1.81
N PHE A 169 -11.68 -4.30 1.04
CA PHE A 169 -10.41 -4.91 1.42
C PHE A 169 -9.39 -4.81 0.28
N ASP A 170 -8.13 -5.13 0.56
CA ASP A 170 -7.14 -5.42 -0.48
C ASP A 170 -7.57 -6.64 -1.33
N LYS A 171 -6.90 -6.84 -2.48
CA LYS A 171 -7.24 -7.92 -3.43
C LYS A 171 -7.14 -9.32 -2.84
N VAL A 172 -6.13 -9.60 -2.04
CA VAL A 172 -5.88 -10.95 -1.49
C VAL A 172 -6.96 -11.28 -0.46
N THR A 173 -7.29 -10.34 0.42
CA THR A 173 -8.36 -10.51 1.40
C THR A 173 -9.74 -10.56 0.75
N ALA A 174 -10.04 -9.68 -0.21
CA ALA A 174 -11.31 -9.71 -0.95
C ALA A 174 -11.53 -11.06 -1.64
N LYS A 175 -10.52 -11.57 -2.36
CA LYS A 175 -10.56 -12.88 -3.02
C LYS A 175 -10.83 -14.02 -2.04
N ARG A 176 -10.14 -14.02 -0.90
CA ARG A 176 -10.33 -15.03 0.17
C ARG A 176 -11.74 -14.99 0.77
N ARG A 177 -12.39 -13.82 0.78
CA ARG A 177 -13.77 -13.63 1.26
C ARG A 177 -14.83 -13.79 0.17
N GLY A 178 -14.45 -14.11 -1.07
CA GLY A 178 -15.40 -14.20 -2.20
C GLY A 178 -16.01 -12.86 -2.61
N ILE A 179 -15.38 -11.74 -2.26
CA ILE A 179 -15.83 -10.40 -2.61
C ILE A 179 -15.23 -10.03 -3.98
N PRO A 180 -16.05 -9.65 -4.98
CA PRO A 180 -15.59 -9.49 -6.35
C PRO A 180 -15.05 -8.07 -6.65
N TYR A 181 -14.78 -7.27 -5.62
CA TYR A 181 -14.20 -5.94 -5.73
C TYR A 181 -13.18 -5.71 -4.63
N TYR A 182 -12.19 -4.85 -4.88
CA TYR A 182 -11.10 -4.59 -3.94
C TYR A 182 -10.52 -3.19 -4.09
N ILE A 183 -9.87 -2.70 -3.04
CA ILE A 183 -9.15 -1.42 -3.03
C ILE A 183 -7.83 -1.60 -3.78
N ALA A 184 -7.65 -0.81 -4.83
CA ALA A 184 -6.40 -0.71 -5.59
C ALA A 184 -5.52 0.44 -5.09
N ALA A 185 -6.13 1.49 -4.54
CA ALA A 185 -5.42 2.62 -3.94
C ALA A 185 -6.27 3.31 -2.87
N ALA A 186 -5.60 3.89 -1.89
CA ALA A 186 -6.18 4.92 -1.04
C ALA A 186 -5.38 6.22 -1.19
N LEU A 187 -6.05 7.31 -1.51
CA LEU A 187 -5.44 8.61 -1.77
C LEU A 187 -5.91 9.62 -0.74
N ASP A 188 -5.06 10.60 -0.46
CA ASP A 188 -5.37 11.82 0.27
C ASP A 188 -5.22 13.03 -0.66
N ARG A 189 -5.46 14.23 -0.15
CA ARG A 189 -5.34 15.45 -0.94
C ARG A 189 -3.97 15.62 -1.59
N ARG A 190 -2.88 15.20 -0.93
CA ARG A 190 -1.51 15.37 -1.45
C ARG A 190 -1.25 14.42 -2.61
N THR A 191 -1.59 13.15 -2.45
CA THR A 191 -1.39 12.09 -3.45
C THR A 191 -2.37 12.20 -4.61
N LEU A 192 -3.61 12.60 -4.37
CA LEU A 192 -4.65 12.77 -5.40
C LEU A 192 -4.22 13.73 -6.52
N TYR A 193 -3.62 14.87 -6.16
CA TYR A 193 -3.22 15.90 -7.13
C TYR A 193 -1.81 15.70 -7.73
N GLN A 194 -1.09 14.64 -7.34
CA GLN A 194 0.15 14.24 -8.01
C GLN A 194 -0.11 13.50 -9.33
N HIS A 195 -1.33 13.02 -9.53
CA HIS A 195 -1.70 12.29 -10.73
C HIS A 195 -2.00 13.24 -11.90
N ASP A 196 -1.32 12.99 -13.03
CA ASP A 196 -1.46 13.74 -14.27
C ASP A 196 -2.93 13.79 -14.75
N GLY A 197 -3.42 15.00 -15.02
CA GLY A 197 -4.75 15.22 -15.60
C GLY A 197 -5.92 14.64 -14.80
N GLN A 198 -5.80 14.45 -13.46
CA GLN A 198 -6.82 13.82 -12.61
C GLN A 198 -7.17 12.40 -13.08
N THR A 199 -6.17 11.59 -13.38
CA THR A 199 -6.39 10.20 -13.81
C THR A 199 -5.51 9.24 -13.02
N PHE A 200 -6.04 8.07 -12.69
CA PHE A 200 -5.30 7.03 -11.98
C PHE A 200 -5.12 5.81 -12.87
N ILE A 201 -3.99 5.13 -12.75
CA ILE A 201 -3.70 3.91 -13.50
C ILE A 201 -3.97 2.72 -12.57
N ILE A 202 -5.08 2.02 -12.76
CA ILE A 202 -5.28 0.73 -12.08
C ILE A 202 -4.41 -0.34 -12.75
N GLY A 203 -3.83 -1.23 -11.95
CA GLY A 203 -2.97 -2.33 -12.40
C GLY A 203 -1.47 -2.03 -12.52
N ASP A 204 -0.98 -0.87 -12.06
CA ASP A 204 0.42 -0.47 -12.27
C ASP A 204 1.45 -1.27 -11.44
N GLY A 205 1.00 -2.12 -10.52
CA GLY A 205 1.84 -2.93 -9.64
C GLY A 205 2.55 -2.12 -8.55
N GLN A 206 2.17 -0.86 -8.34
CA GLN A 206 2.74 0.00 -7.30
C GLN A 206 1.87 -0.01 -6.04
N VAL A 207 2.44 0.42 -4.92
CA VAL A 207 1.71 0.61 -3.66
C VAL A 207 1.21 2.04 -3.57
N HIS A 208 -0.09 2.21 -3.37
CA HIS A 208 -0.77 3.50 -3.24
C HIS A 208 -1.57 3.56 -1.94
N GLY A 209 -1.08 4.33 -0.96
CA GLY A 209 -1.71 4.54 0.34
C GLY A 209 -1.99 3.26 1.12
N GLY A 210 -1.05 2.31 1.05
CA GLY A 210 -1.10 1.03 1.75
C GLY A 210 -1.66 -0.13 0.92
N TYR A 211 -2.12 0.11 -0.31
CA TYR A 211 -2.70 -0.95 -1.14
C TYR A 211 -1.81 -1.23 -2.34
N LEU A 212 -1.47 -2.50 -2.55
CA LEU A 212 -0.80 -2.94 -3.78
C LEU A 212 -1.81 -2.95 -4.93
N ASN A 213 -1.56 -2.13 -5.95
CA ASN A 213 -2.38 -2.01 -7.14
C ASN A 213 -2.05 -3.11 -8.15
N TYR A 214 -2.49 -4.33 -7.86
CA TYR A 214 -2.14 -5.54 -8.63
C TYR A 214 -2.46 -5.39 -10.14
N PRO A 215 -1.53 -5.81 -11.02
CA PRO A 215 -1.78 -5.89 -12.46
C PRO A 215 -3.08 -6.60 -12.81
N LEU A 216 -3.77 -6.06 -13.81
CA LEU A 216 -5.02 -6.60 -14.34
C LEU A 216 -4.75 -7.82 -15.22
N VAL A 217 -5.74 -8.70 -15.33
CA VAL A 217 -5.65 -9.86 -16.22
C VAL A 217 -5.91 -9.41 -17.65
N LYS A 218 -4.94 -9.67 -18.54
CA LYS A 218 -5.06 -9.35 -19.96
C LYS A 218 -6.34 -9.94 -20.55
N GLY A 219 -7.12 -9.08 -21.23
CA GLY A 219 -8.38 -9.46 -21.88
C GLY A 219 -9.58 -9.62 -20.97
N LYS A 220 -9.42 -9.56 -19.63
CA LYS A 220 -10.54 -9.54 -18.69
C LYS A 220 -11.15 -8.13 -18.66
N LYS A 221 -12.48 -8.07 -18.70
CA LYS A 221 -13.22 -6.81 -18.49
C LYS A 221 -13.30 -6.53 -17.00
N TYR A 222 -13.16 -5.26 -16.64
CA TYR A 222 -13.26 -4.77 -15.28
C TYR A 222 -14.25 -3.61 -15.24
N ASN A 223 -14.84 -3.38 -14.08
CA ASN A 223 -15.49 -2.12 -13.73
C ASN A 223 -14.62 -1.43 -12.68
N TRP A 224 -14.91 -0.16 -12.40
CA TRP A 224 -14.17 0.59 -11.39
C TRP A 224 -15.08 1.58 -10.67
N ALA A 225 -14.68 1.92 -9.44
CA ALA A 225 -15.30 2.98 -8.67
C ALA A 225 -14.22 3.87 -8.03
N PHE A 226 -14.47 5.17 -8.07
CA PHE A 226 -13.78 6.16 -7.28
C PHE A 226 -14.69 6.56 -6.12
N MET A 227 -14.29 6.22 -4.90
CA MET A 227 -15.06 6.47 -3.70
C MET A 227 -14.43 7.62 -2.89
N THR A 228 -15.26 8.54 -2.43
CA THR A 228 -14.86 9.55 -1.46
C THR A 228 -15.43 9.18 -0.10
N SER A 229 -14.62 9.25 0.96
CA SER A 229 -15.02 9.06 2.34
C SER A 229 -14.85 10.35 3.12
N TRP A 230 -15.93 10.80 3.76
CA TRP A 230 -15.93 11.92 4.70
C TRP A 230 -16.12 11.40 6.11
N ASP A 231 -15.58 12.13 7.09
CA ASP A 231 -15.95 11.98 8.49
C ASP A 231 -16.77 13.20 8.91
N ILE A 232 -18.06 12.98 9.18
CA ILE A 232 -18.99 14.02 9.62
C ILE A 232 -19.41 13.67 11.04
N GLU A 233 -18.85 14.38 12.02
CA GLU A 233 -19.15 14.19 13.45
C GLU A 233 -18.91 12.75 13.95
N GLY A 234 -17.83 12.11 13.48
CA GLY A 234 -17.48 10.74 13.84
C GLY A 234 -18.26 9.68 13.07
N LYS A 235 -19.08 10.08 12.09
CA LYS A 235 -19.83 9.16 11.22
C LYS A 235 -19.29 9.21 9.79
N PRO A 236 -18.89 8.07 9.22
CA PRO A 236 -18.41 8.06 7.85
C PRO A 236 -19.57 8.21 6.86
N LEU A 237 -19.41 9.11 5.90
CA LEU A 237 -20.27 9.24 4.72
C LEU A 237 -19.46 8.82 3.49
N TYR A 238 -20.11 8.18 2.52
CA TYR A 238 -19.47 7.68 1.31
C TYR A 238 -20.19 8.14 0.05
N GLY A 239 -19.42 8.47 -0.97
CA GLY A 239 -19.90 8.91 -2.28
C GLY A 239 -19.13 8.18 -3.36
N PHE A 240 -19.82 7.75 -4.41
CA PHE A 240 -19.22 6.95 -5.47
C PHE A 240 -19.37 7.63 -6.82
N TYR A 241 -18.27 7.65 -7.57
CA TYR A 241 -18.27 7.83 -9.02
C TYR A 241 -17.86 6.49 -9.65
N ARG A 242 -18.64 5.99 -10.62
CA ARG A 242 -18.46 4.64 -11.17
C ARG A 242 -18.35 4.68 -12.68
N GLY A 243 -17.57 3.75 -13.24
CA GLY A 243 -17.43 3.57 -14.67
C GLY A 243 -17.25 2.11 -15.06
N LYS A 244 -17.31 1.89 -16.38
CA LYS A 244 -17.09 0.63 -17.07
C LYS A 244 -15.93 0.77 -18.04
#